data_AF-A0A382S9C8-F1
#
_entry.id   AF-A0A382S9C8-F1
#
_cell.length_a   1.000
_cell.length_b   1.000
_cell.length_c   1.000
_cell.angle_alpha   90.00
_cell.angle_beta   90.00
_cell.angle_gamma   90.00
#
_symmetry.space_group_name_H-M   'P 1'
#
loop_
_entity.id
_entity.type
_entity.pdbx_description
1 polymer ?
#
loop_
_entity_poly.entity_id
_entity_poly.type
_entity_poly.pdbx_seq_one_letter_code
_entity_poly.pdbx_strand_id
1 'polypeptide(L)'
;VKYLKEYKDFYSCIKDPLEKLDELQVELDGLEIASDQIFGNYQLGGIPEDEYKSLSKEINSFFEWGKDEISILESECADLIKKRKKKAWQGHDRLPFPVVWNRKSYNKVVPEINNKGRKSQWIEWLLKNLTEGEDDHWQYEDRVLNAAELDIAYYLNFLEGSFSVSSSCSRINNDFVDFLFTAQRVSELKRGETTKAERPSSPYKKEYNELDALILRTLQKRVKNNEPTTWNFV
;
A
#
# COMPACT_ATOMS: atom_id res chain seq x y z
N VAL A 1 -18.49 -11.86 30.85
CA VAL A 1 -17.58 -10.75 30.45
C VAL A 1 -18.46 -9.72 29.77
N LYS A 2 -18.52 -8.50 30.31
CA LYS A 2 -19.57 -7.52 29.97
C LYS A 2 -19.48 -7.11 28.49
N TYR A 3 -18.26 -6.91 28.00
CA TYR A 3 -18.01 -6.42 26.64
C TYR A 3 -17.92 -7.52 25.58
N LEU A 4 -17.69 -8.79 25.96
CA LEU A 4 -17.55 -9.90 25.00
C LEU A 4 -18.79 -10.10 24.13
N LYS A 5 -19.98 -9.84 24.68
CA LYS A 5 -21.22 -9.93 23.90
C LYS A 5 -21.29 -8.83 22.83
N GLU A 6 -20.94 -7.60 23.20
CA GLU A 6 -20.96 -6.46 22.29
C GLU A 6 -19.97 -6.66 21.13
N TYR A 7 -18.78 -7.20 21.41
CA TYR A 7 -17.83 -7.60 20.39
C TYR A 7 -18.40 -8.66 19.44
N LYS A 8 -18.98 -9.73 19.98
CA LYS A 8 -19.61 -10.76 19.16
C LYS A 8 -20.70 -10.18 18.25
N ASP A 9 -21.51 -9.27 18.78
CA ASP A 9 -22.57 -8.60 18.03
C ASP A 9 -21.98 -7.72 16.90
N PHE A 10 -20.91 -6.94 17.18
CA PHE A 10 -20.19 -6.16 16.17
C PHE A 10 -19.63 -7.04 15.04
N TYR A 11 -18.87 -8.08 15.38
CA TYR A 11 -18.26 -8.98 14.40
C TYR A 11 -19.30 -9.80 13.62
N SER A 12 -20.51 -9.99 14.15
CA SER A 12 -21.62 -10.62 13.42
C SER A 12 -22.20 -9.73 12.32
N CYS A 13 -21.97 -8.42 12.38
CA CYS A 13 -22.44 -7.46 11.39
C CYS A 13 -21.51 -7.36 10.17
N ILE A 14 -20.25 -7.80 10.28
CA ILE A 14 -19.29 -7.83 9.17
C ILE A 14 -19.64 -8.99 8.24
N LYS A 15 -20.10 -8.66 7.04
CA LYS A 15 -20.62 -9.64 6.07
C LYS A 15 -19.53 -10.31 5.24
N ASP A 16 -18.44 -9.60 4.94
CA ASP A 16 -17.34 -10.17 4.19
C ASP A 16 -16.47 -11.02 5.15
N PRO A 17 -16.35 -12.34 4.93
CA PRO A 17 -15.61 -13.22 5.83
C PRO A 17 -14.11 -12.91 5.85
N LEU A 18 -13.54 -12.38 4.77
CA LEU A 18 -12.13 -11.98 4.73
C LEU A 18 -11.89 -10.68 5.47
N GLU A 19 -12.82 -9.73 5.38
CA GLU A 19 -12.78 -8.49 6.17
C GLU A 19 -12.91 -8.79 7.66
N LYS A 20 -13.88 -9.65 8.02
CA LYS A 20 -14.06 -10.10 9.40
C LYS A 20 -12.81 -10.80 9.94
N LEU A 21 -12.18 -11.64 9.13
CA LEU A 21 -10.94 -12.33 9.49
C LEU A 21 -9.80 -11.35 9.74
N ASP A 22 -9.57 -10.40 8.83
CA ASP A 22 -8.49 -9.43 8.96
C ASP A 22 -8.72 -8.51 10.18
N GLU A 23 -9.96 -8.05 10.39
CA GLU A 23 -10.36 -7.25 11.56
C GLU A 23 -10.08 -7.99 12.87
N LEU A 24 -10.49 -9.26 12.97
CA LEU A 24 -10.24 -10.09 14.16
C LEU A 24 -8.75 -10.29 14.42
N GLN A 25 -7.94 -10.50 13.38
CA GLN A 25 -6.50 -10.68 13.52
C GLN A 25 -5.84 -9.40 14.08
N VAL A 26 -6.18 -8.24 13.52
CA VAL A 26 -5.65 -6.95 14.00
C VAL A 26 -6.10 -6.65 15.43
N GLU A 27 -7.36 -6.91 15.76
CA GLU A 27 -7.87 -6.72 17.12
C GLU A 27 -7.16 -7.62 18.14
N LEU A 28 -6.89 -8.89 17.79
CA LEU A 28 -6.14 -9.77 18.68
C LEU A 28 -4.69 -9.30 18.89
N ASP A 29 -4.02 -8.81 17.85
CA ASP A 29 -2.68 -8.21 17.98
C ASP A 29 -2.72 -6.97 18.89
N GLY A 30 -3.76 -6.12 18.74
CA GLY A 30 -3.99 -4.97 19.61
C GLY A 30 -4.25 -5.36 21.07
N LEU A 31 -5.04 -6.42 21.30
CA LEU A 31 -5.30 -6.96 22.64
C LEU A 31 -4.04 -7.55 23.27
N GLU A 32 -3.08 -8.06 22.50
CA GLU A 32 -1.81 -8.57 23.02
C GLU A 32 -0.98 -7.44 23.60
N ILE A 33 -0.88 -6.32 22.87
CA ILE A 33 -0.23 -5.10 23.35
C ILE A 33 -0.93 -4.58 24.62
N ALA A 34 -2.26 -4.54 24.64
CA ALA A 34 -3.01 -4.10 25.81
C ALA A 34 -2.78 -5.03 27.02
N SER A 35 -2.73 -6.34 26.80
CA SER A 35 -2.43 -7.34 27.83
C SER A 35 -1.04 -7.12 28.44
N ASP A 36 -0.02 -6.89 27.60
CA ASP A 36 1.34 -6.61 28.04
C ASP A 36 1.43 -5.32 28.86
N GLN A 37 0.70 -4.28 28.45
CA GLN A 37 0.61 -3.02 29.20
C GLN A 37 -0.06 -3.21 30.57
N ILE A 38 -1.14 -3.98 30.65
CA ILE A 38 -1.83 -4.30 31.91
C ILE A 38 -0.91 -5.07 32.83
N PHE A 39 -0.20 -6.07 32.32
CA PHE A 39 0.78 -6.83 33.09
C PHE A 39 1.91 -5.92 33.60
N GLY A 40 2.48 -5.07 32.74
CA GLY A 40 3.50 -4.10 33.11
C GLY A 40 3.04 -3.14 34.21
N ASN A 41 1.83 -2.58 34.07
CA ASN A 41 1.25 -1.68 35.07
C ASN A 41 1.05 -2.37 36.42
N TYR A 42 0.60 -3.64 36.43
CA TYR A 42 0.50 -4.42 37.66
C TYR A 42 1.87 -4.65 38.31
N GLN A 43 2.88 -5.06 37.54
CA GLN A 43 4.25 -5.27 38.05
C GLN A 43 4.86 -4.01 38.67
N LEU A 44 4.51 -2.84 38.14
CA LEU A 44 4.96 -1.54 38.65
C LEU A 44 4.11 -1.01 39.82
N GLY A 45 3.11 -1.77 40.28
CA GLY A 45 2.19 -1.35 41.35
C GLY A 45 1.21 -0.25 40.94
N GLY A 46 1.02 -0.04 39.63
CA GLY A 46 0.09 0.96 39.09
C GLY A 46 -1.38 0.54 39.19
N ILE A 47 -1.67 -0.75 39.31
CA ILE A 47 -3.01 -1.30 39.55
C ILE A 47 -2.98 -2.40 40.63
N PRO A 48 -4.05 -2.54 41.43
CA PRO A 48 -4.14 -3.59 42.45
C PRO A 48 -4.38 -4.99 41.84
N GLU A 49 -4.10 -6.04 42.62
CA GLU A 49 -4.13 -7.44 42.15
C GLU A 49 -5.53 -7.92 41.72
N ASP A 50 -6.58 -7.46 42.40
CA ASP A 50 -7.97 -7.78 42.08
C ASP A 50 -8.39 -7.17 40.74
N GLU A 51 -8.02 -5.91 40.49
CA GLU A 51 -8.23 -5.23 39.21
C GLU A 51 -7.46 -5.93 38.09
N TYR A 52 -6.17 -6.23 38.30
CA TYR A 52 -5.37 -6.99 37.34
C TYR A 52 -6.02 -8.33 36.98
N LYS A 53 -6.41 -9.14 37.97
CA LYS A 53 -7.07 -10.44 37.72
C LYS A 53 -8.38 -10.30 36.96
N SER A 54 -9.16 -9.26 37.25
CA SER A 54 -10.40 -8.98 36.54
C SER A 54 -10.13 -8.64 35.06
N LEU A 55 -9.21 -7.71 34.80
CA LEU A 55 -8.83 -7.29 33.44
C LEU A 55 -8.21 -8.44 32.64
N SER A 56 -7.28 -9.19 33.22
CA SER A 56 -6.67 -10.35 32.56
C SER A 56 -7.71 -11.43 32.24
N LYS A 57 -8.66 -11.69 33.14
CA LYS A 57 -9.74 -12.66 32.86
C LYS A 57 -10.62 -12.21 31.70
N GLU A 58 -10.93 -10.92 31.63
CA GLU A 58 -11.70 -10.33 30.55
C GLU A 58 -10.96 -10.47 29.21
N ILE A 59 -9.72 -10.00 29.12
CA ILE A 59 -8.88 -10.10 27.91
C ILE A 59 -8.68 -11.54 27.46
N ASN A 60 -8.37 -12.46 28.38
CA ASN A 60 -8.20 -13.88 28.04
C ASN A 60 -9.48 -14.48 27.45
N SER A 61 -10.65 -14.07 27.92
CA SER A 61 -11.93 -14.53 27.35
C SER A 61 -12.13 -14.04 25.91
N PHE A 62 -11.62 -12.86 25.58
CA PHE A 62 -11.60 -12.36 24.20
C PHE A 62 -10.63 -13.14 23.32
N PHE A 63 -9.41 -13.41 23.82
CA PHE A 63 -8.44 -14.21 23.09
C PHE A 63 -8.93 -15.61 22.76
N GLU A 64 -9.51 -16.30 23.75
CA GLU A 64 -10.06 -17.65 23.56
C GLU A 64 -11.12 -17.64 22.46
N TRP A 65 -12.10 -16.75 22.57
CA TRP A 65 -13.15 -16.64 21.55
C TRP A 65 -12.61 -16.22 20.18
N GLY A 66 -11.75 -15.21 20.11
CA GLY A 66 -11.22 -14.70 18.86
C GLY A 66 -10.36 -15.72 18.12
N LYS A 67 -9.54 -16.50 18.84
CA LYS A 67 -8.74 -17.58 18.25
C LYS A 67 -9.62 -18.69 17.68
N ASP A 68 -10.67 -19.07 18.42
CA ASP A 68 -11.65 -20.06 17.93
C ASP A 68 -12.36 -19.54 16.67
N GLU A 69 -12.82 -18.29 16.67
CA GLU A 69 -13.51 -17.66 15.54
C GLU A 69 -12.59 -17.55 14.30
N ILE A 70 -11.32 -17.15 14.48
CA ILE A 70 -10.32 -17.12 13.41
C ILE A 70 -10.12 -18.52 12.83
N SER A 71 -9.95 -19.54 13.69
CA SER A 71 -9.77 -20.92 13.21
C SER A 71 -10.97 -21.43 12.42
N ILE A 72 -12.19 -21.04 12.81
CA ILE A 72 -13.41 -21.36 12.06
C ILE A 72 -13.39 -20.65 10.70
N LEU A 73 -13.17 -19.33 10.69
CA LEU A 73 -13.15 -18.53 9.47
C LEU A 73 -12.08 -19.02 8.49
N GLU A 74 -10.85 -19.28 8.95
CA GLU A 74 -9.77 -19.81 8.11
C GLU A 74 -10.13 -21.14 7.44
N SER A 75 -10.87 -22.00 8.15
CA SER A 75 -11.36 -23.26 7.61
C SER A 75 -12.48 -23.04 6.59
N GLU A 76 -13.50 -22.26 6.95
CA GLU A 76 -14.68 -22.01 6.11
C GLU A 76 -14.36 -21.22 4.84
N CYS A 77 -13.42 -20.27 4.92
CA CYS A 77 -13.05 -19.39 3.82
C CYS A 77 -11.69 -19.72 3.18
N ALA A 78 -11.15 -20.92 3.40
CA ALA A 78 -9.84 -21.35 2.88
C ALA A 78 -9.65 -21.11 1.37
N ASP A 79 -10.68 -21.38 0.57
CA ASP A 79 -10.65 -21.12 -0.88
C ASP A 79 -10.60 -19.63 -1.24
N LEU A 80 -11.28 -18.79 -0.46
CA LEU A 80 -11.26 -17.33 -0.63
C LEU A 80 -9.88 -16.78 -0.25
N ILE A 81 -9.30 -17.23 0.87
CA ILE A 81 -7.93 -16.88 1.28
C ILE A 81 -6.94 -17.24 0.19
N LYS A 82 -7.02 -18.47 -0.35
CA LYS A 82 -6.14 -18.93 -1.42
C LYS A 82 -6.30 -18.10 -2.70
N LYS A 83 -7.53 -17.70 -3.06
CA LYS A 83 -7.79 -16.81 -4.19
C LYS A 83 -7.25 -15.41 -3.95
N ARG A 84 -7.40 -14.85 -2.74
CA ARG A 84 -6.87 -13.55 -2.34
C ARG A 84 -5.35 -13.53 -2.47
N LYS A 85 -4.65 -14.50 -1.85
CA LYS A 85 -3.20 -14.64 -1.92
C LYS A 85 -2.65 -14.75 -3.34
N LYS A 86 -3.35 -15.46 -4.24
CA LYS A 86 -2.97 -15.53 -5.66
C LYS A 86 -3.09 -14.20 -6.41
N LYS A 87 -4.00 -13.33 -5.98
CA LYS A 87 -4.20 -12.00 -6.56
C LYS A 87 -3.30 -10.93 -5.92
N ALA A 88 -2.72 -11.24 -4.76
CA ALA A 88 -1.91 -10.31 -4.01
C ALA A 88 -0.62 -9.94 -4.76
N TRP A 89 -0.06 -8.78 -4.40
CA TRP A 89 1.23 -8.37 -4.91
C TRP A 89 2.35 -9.26 -4.35
N GLN A 90 3.51 -9.27 -5.01
CA GLN A 90 4.65 -10.03 -4.52
C GLN A 90 5.10 -9.49 -3.16
N GLY A 91 5.24 -10.38 -2.18
CA GLY A 91 5.54 -9.99 -0.79
C GLY A 91 4.31 -9.65 0.06
N HIS A 92 3.09 -9.82 -0.49
CA HIS A 92 1.83 -9.65 0.20
C HIS A 92 1.00 -10.92 0.15
N ASP A 93 0.15 -11.11 1.17
CA ASP A 93 -0.79 -12.22 1.23
C ASP A 93 -2.25 -11.76 1.08
N ARG A 94 -2.51 -10.46 1.29
CA ARG A 94 -3.88 -9.93 1.38
C ARG A 94 -4.17 -8.86 0.34
N LEU A 95 -3.23 -7.94 0.13
CA LEU A 95 -3.42 -6.77 -0.71
C LEU A 95 -3.16 -7.04 -2.21
N PRO A 96 -4.08 -6.66 -3.12
CA PRO A 96 -3.84 -6.74 -4.57
C PRO A 96 -2.64 -5.91 -5.03
N PHE A 97 -2.45 -4.75 -4.39
CA PHE A 97 -1.31 -3.86 -4.60
C PHE A 97 -0.89 -3.24 -3.27
N PRO A 98 0.39 -2.88 -3.09
CA PRO A 98 0.84 -2.15 -1.90
C PRO A 98 0.17 -0.77 -1.80
N VAL A 99 -0.09 -0.31 -0.58
CA VAL A 99 -0.56 1.07 -0.32
C VAL A 99 0.60 2.05 -0.18
N VAL A 100 0.33 3.34 -0.44
CA VAL A 100 1.31 4.42 -0.35
C VAL A 100 0.65 5.70 0.14
N TRP A 101 1.31 6.45 1.02
CA TRP A 101 0.71 7.59 1.72
C TRP A 101 1.26 8.95 1.29
N ASN A 102 2.30 8.99 0.44
CA ASN A 102 2.84 10.24 -0.10
C ASN A 102 3.62 10.00 -1.40
N ARG A 103 4.06 11.09 -2.02
CA ARG A 103 4.81 11.03 -3.30
C ARG A 103 6.13 10.25 -3.18
N LYS A 104 6.78 10.30 -2.01
CA LYS A 104 8.04 9.57 -1.77
C LYS A 104 7.78 8.06 -1.77
N SER A 105 6.81 7.59 -0.99
CA SER A 105 6.44 6.16 -0.95
C SER A 105 5.93 5.70 -2.31
N TYR A 106 5.07 6.47 -2.98
CA TYR A 106 4.63 6.17 -4.35
C TYR A 106 5.82 5.90 -5.30
N ASN A 107 6.78 6.82 -5.36
CA ASN A 107 7.91 6.72 -6.29
C ASN A 107 8.81 5.49 -6.05
N LYS A 108 8.88 4.96 -4.83
CA LYS A 108 9.67 3.75 -4.52
C LYS A 108 9.10 2.50 -5.19
N VAL A 109 7.79 2.37 -5.26
CA VAL A 109 7.12 1.17 -5.80
C VAL A 109 6.90 1.27 -7.32
N VAL A 110 6.88 2.50 -7.86
CA VAL A 110 6.66 2.75 -9.30
C VAL A 110 7.53 1.91 -10.23
N PRO A 111 8.85 1.72 -10.01
CA PRO A 111 9.66 0.88 -10.89
C PRO A 111 9.13 -0.56 -11.00
N GLU A 112 8.75 -1.16 -9.87
CA GLU A 112 8.22 -2.53 -9.84
C GLU A 112 6.83 -2.61 -10.49
N ILE A 113 5.96 -1.63 -10.22
CA ILE A 113 4.62 -1.55 -10.79
C ILE A 113 4.66 -1.35 -12.30
N ASN A 114 5.61 -0.54 -12.79
CA ASN A 114 5.85 -0.34 -14.22
C ASN A 114 6.32 -1.63 -14.89
N ASN A 115 7.26 -2.35 -14.27
CA ASN A 115 7.79 -3.61 -14.81
C ASN A 115 6.68 -4.66 -14.99
N LYS A 116 5.66 -4.67 -14.12
CA LYS A 116 4.50 -5.57 -14.25
C LYS A 116 3.36 -5.00 -15.11
N GLY A 117 3.48 -3.79 -15.65
CA GLY A 117 2.49 -3.18 -16.53
C GLY A 117 1.16 -2.82 -15.86
N ARG A 118 1.11 -2.69 -14.53
CA ARG A 118 -0.13 -2.53 -13.76
C ARG A 118 -0.38 -1.11 -13.22
N LYS A 119 0.36 -0.12 -13.72
CA LYS A 119 0.34 1.25 -13.18
C LYS A 119 -1.06 1.87 -13.10
N SER A 120 -1.85 1.82 -14.18
CA SER A 120 -3.20 2.40 -14.17
C SER A 120 -4.12 1.67 -13.20
N GLN A 121 -4.08 0.34 -13.19
CA GLN A 121 -4.88 -0.47 -12.25
C GLN A 121 -4.53 -0.19 -10.80
N TRP A 122 -3.25 0.02 -10.51
CA TRP A 122 -2.80 0.37 -9.17
C TRP A 122 -3.29 1.75 -8.74
N ILE A 123 -3.16 2.78 -9.60
CA ILE A 123 -3.65 4.13 -9.28
C ILE A 123 -5.18 4.12 -9.06
N GLU A 124 -5.92 3.44 -9.95
CA GLU A 124 -7.37 3.25 -9.78
C GLU A 124 -7.70 2.55 -8.46
N TRP A 125 -6.92 1.52 -8.09
CA TRP A 125 -7.08 0.82 -6.82
C TRP A 125 -6.79 1.72 -5.61
N LEU A 126 -5.71 2.50 -5.63
CA LEU A 126 -5.39 3.43 -4.54
C LEU A 126 -6.51 4.44 -4.33
N LEU A 127 -6.93 5.12 -5.40
CA LEU A 127 -7.99 6.14 -5.35
C LEU A 127 -9.32 5.56 -4.86
N LYS A 128 -9.67 4.36 -5.29
CA LYS A 128 -10.92 3.71 -4.89
C LYS A 128 -11.00 3.40 -3.39
N ASN A 129 -9.86 3.15 -2.75
CA ASN A 129 -9.83 2.79 -1.33
C ASN A 129 -9.52 3.99 -0.42
N LEU A 130 -9.45 5.21 -0.95
CA LEU A 130 -9.33 6.42 -0.14
C LEU A 130 -10.71 6.83 0.40
N THR A 131 -10.75 7.25 1.65
CA THR A 131 -11.93 7.81 2.32
C THR A 131 -11.56 9.12 3.00
N GLU A 132 -12.57 9.93 3.32
CA GLU A 132 -12.38 11.13 4.14
C GLU A 132 -11.95 10.69 5.55
N GLY A 133 -10.86 11.28 6.03
CA GLY A 133 -10.33 11.12 7.37
C GLY A 133 -10.59 12.35 8.24
N GLU A 134 -9.91 12.40 9.38
CA GLU A 134 -9.99 13.53 10.31
C GLU A 134 -9.15 14.72 9.82
N ASP A 135 -9.49 15.92 10.30
CA ASP A 135 -8.71 17.16 10.12
C ASP A 135 -8.31 17.46 8.67
N ASP A 136 -9.24 17.31 7.72
CA ASP A 136 -9.02 17.54 6.27
C ASP A 136 -7.97 16.62 5.61
N HIS A 137 -7.64 15.49 6.24
CA HIS A 137 -6.79 14.45 5.67
C HIS A 137 -7.60 13.31 5.07
N TRP A 138 -6.98 12.61 4.12
CA TRP A 138 -7.49 11.36 3.59
C TRP A 138 -6.90 10.17 4.35
N GLN A 139 -7.63 9.07 4.34
CA GLN A 139 -7.15 7.78 4.85
C GLN A 139 -7.55 6.66 3.90
N TYR A 140 -6.97 5.47 4.08
CA TYR A 140 -7.49 4.28 3.42
C TYR A 140 -8.67 3.69 4.20
N GLU A 141 -9.58 3.02 3.50
CA GLU A 141 -10.64 2.21 4.12
C GLU A 141 -10.05 1.26 5.18
N ASP A 142 -10.74 1.08 6.31
CA ASP A 142 -10.25 0.30 7.45
C ASP A 142 -9.79 -1.11 7.06
N ARG A 143 -10.56 -1.80 6.21
CA ARG A 143 -10.17 -3.13 5.69
C ARG A 143 -8.81 -3.13 4.97
N VAL A 144 -8.45 -2.03 4.32
CA VAL A 144 -7.17 -1.89 3.62
C VAL A 144 -6.07 -1.59 4.61
N LEU A 145 -6.34 -0.76 5.63
CA LEU A 145 -5.41 -0.52 6.73
C LEU A 145 -5.12 -1.82 7.49
N ASN A 146 -6.15 -2.60 7.81
CA ASN A 146 -6.02 -3.86 8.52
C ASN A 146 -5.25 -4.89 7.69
N ALA A 147 -5.56 -5.03 6.41
CA ALA A 147 -4.78 -5.89 5.51
C ALA A 147 -3.31 -5.44 5.37
N ALA A 148 -3.03 -4.14 5.44
CA ALA A 148 -1.68 -3.60 5.40
C ALA A 148 -0.93 -3.85 6.72
N GLU A 149 -1.59 -3.69 7.86
CA GLU A 149 -1.05 -4.01 9.19
C GLU A 149 -0.72 -5.52 9.29
N LEU A 150 -1.57 -6.40 8.77
CA LEU A 150 -1.27 -7.84 8.77
C LEU A 150 -0.16 -8.26 7.80
N ASP A 151 0.23 -7.37 6.88
CA ASP A 151 1.41 -7.51 6.01
C ASP A 151 2.59 -6.63 6.53
N ILE A 152 2.64 -6.32 7.84
CA ILE A 152 3.61 -5.40 8.47
C ILE A 152 5.06 -5.71 8.13
N ALA A 153 5.43 -6.98 7.94
CA ALA A 153 6.81 -7.36 7.57
C ALA A 153 7.25 -6.71 6.23
N TYR A 154 6.35 -6.57 5.27
CA TYR A 154 6.62 -5.81 4.05
C TYR A 154 6.76 -4.31 4.37
N TYR A 155 5.81 -3.77 5.12
CA TYR A 155 5.75 -2.33 5.38
C TYR A 155 6.87 -1.84 6.29
N LEU A 156 7.40 -2.63 7.23
CA LEU A 156 8.54 -2.24 8.05
C LEU A 156 9.76 -1.86 7.21
N ASN A 157 10.02 -2.60 6.13
CA ASN A 157 11.10 -2.25 5.19
C ASN A 157 10.79 -0.98 4.38
N PHE A 158 9.51 -0.69 4.18
CA PHE A 158 9.03 0.40 3.33
C PHE A 158 8.84 1.73 4.09
N LEU A 159 8.55 1.66 5.39
CA LEU A 159 8.13 2.75 6.27
C LEU A 159 9.25 3.76 6.60
N GLU A 160 10.53 3.47 6.30
CA GLU A 160 11.67 4.42 6.41
C GLU A 160 11.67 5.28 7.69
N GLY A 161 11.40 4.66 8.84
CA GLY A 161 11.39 5.35 10.14
C GLY A 161 10.01 5.75 10.66
N SER A 162 8.92 5.44 9.94
CA SER A 162 7.59 5.37 10.55
C SER A 162 7.42 4.07 11.33
N PHE A 163 6.75 4.15 12.48
CA PHE A 163 6.54 3.04 13.40
C PHE A 163 5.18 2.35 13.22
N SER A 164 4.31 2.87 12.34
CA SER A 164 2.94 2.39 12.22
C SER A 164 2.40 2.59 10.80
N VAL A 165 1.80 1.53 10.26
CA VAL A 165 1.06 1.59 8.99
C VAL A 165 -0.15 2.48 9.19
N SER A 166 -0.94 2.27 10.24
CA SER A 166 -2.07 3.13 10.61
C SER A 166 -1.68 4.61 10.64
N SER A 167 -0.61 4.99 11.34
CA SER A 167 -0.18 6.40 11.40
C SER A 167 0.22 6.99 10.05
N SER A 168 0.84 6.18 9.18
CA SER A 168 1.29 6.65 7.87
C SER A 168 0.12 6.78 6.89
N CYS A 169 -0.83 5.86 6.98
CA CYS A 169 -1.89 5.67 5.99
C CYS A 169 -3.22 6.34 6.38
N SER A 170 -3.34 6.90 7.58
CA SER A 170 -4.53 7.62 8.07
C SER A 170 -4.45 9.15 7.92
N ARG A 171 -3.29 9.69 7.54
CA ARG A 171 -3.05 11.14 7.44
C ARG A 171 -2.45 11.53 6.09
N ILE A 172 -3.15 11.15 5.02
CA ILE A 172 -2.75 11.40 3.65
C ILE A 172 -3.18 12.82 3.24
N ASN A 173 -2.22 13.66 2.88
CA ASN A 173 -2.49 15.04 2.48
C ASN A 173 -3.15 15.13 1.09
N ASN A 174 -4.07 16.08 0.92
CA ASN A 174 -4.67 16.50 -0.35
C ASN A 174 -3.66 16.65 -1.50
N ASP A 175 -2.47 17.22 -1.26
CA ASP A 175 -1.43 17.36 -2.29
C ASP A 175 -1.06 16.02 -2.95
N PHE A 176 -1.07 14.94 -2.16
CA PHE A 176 -0.79 13.61 -2.68
C PHE A 176 -1.98 13.01 -3.43
N VAL A 177 -3.20 13.25 -2.95
CA VAL A 177 -4.41 12.80 -3.63
C VAL A 177 -4.56 13.47 -5.00
N ASP A 178 -4.31 14.78 -5.09
CA ASP A 178 -4.26 15.53 -6.35
C ASP A 178 -3.20 14.99 -7.31
N PHE A 179 -2.05 14.59 -6.76
CA PHE A 179 -1.02 13.91 -7.53
C PHE A 179 -1.51 12.57 -8.09
N LEU A 180 -2.25 11.76 -7.32
CA LEU A 180 -2.80 10.49 -7.78
C LEU A 180 -3.82 10.70 -8.92
N PHE A 181 -4.72 11.68 -8.81
CA PHE A 181 -5.65 12.04 -9.88
C PHE A 181 -4.92 12.52 -11.14
N THR A 182 -3.88 13.33 -10.98
CA THR A 182 -3.04 13.77 -12.10
C THR A 182 -2.35 12.58 -12.77
N ALA A 183 -1.80 11.65 -11.97
CA ALA A 183 -1.15 10.45 -12.47
C ALA A 183 -2.13 9.53 -13.22
N GLN A 184 -3.38 9.42 -12.75
CA GLN A 184 -4.45 8.67 -13.41
C GLN A 184 -4.73 9.25 -14.81
N ARG A 185 -5.02 10.56 -14.89
CA ARG A 185 -5.30 11.26 -16.15
C ARG A 185 -4.18 11.12 -17.17
N VAL A 186 -2.92 11.27 -16.73
CA VAL A 186 -1.75 11.07 -17.61
C VAL A 186 -1.66 9.63 -18.09
N SER A 187 -2.01 8.65 -17.25
CA SER A 187 -2.02 7.24 -17.64
C SER A 187 -3.11 6.93 -18.67
N GLU A 188 -4.30 7.51 -18.51
CA GLU A 188 -5.41 7.40 -19.46
C GLU A 188 -5.07 8.02 -20.82
N LEU A 189 -4.47 9.21 -20.83
CA LEU A 189 -4.00 9.88 -22.06
C LEU A 189 -2.96 9.05 -22.82
N LYS A 190 -2.16 8.24 -22.12
CA LYS A 190 -1.20 7.31 -22.74
C LYS A 190 -1.85 6.01 -23.26
N ARG A 191 -3.02 5.63 -22.72
CA ARG A 191 -3.78 4.44 -23.13
C ARG A 191 -4.68 4.72 -24.32
N GLY A 192 -5.25 5.94 -24.40
CA GLY A 192 -5.77 6.44 -25.66
C GLY A 192 -4.64 6.30 -26.68
N GLU A 193 -4.90 5.65 -27.81
CA GLU A 193 -3.97 5.65 -28.93
C GLU A 193 -3.63 7.12 -29.20
N THR A 194 -2.48 7.57 -28.71
CA THR A 194 -1.73 8.49 -29.52
C THR A 194 -1.39 7.64 -30.73
N THR A 195 -2.28 7.65 -31.72
CA THR A 195 -1.82 7.89 -33.08
C THR A 195 -0.87 9.07 -32.91
N LYS A 196 0.41 8.76 -32.71
CA LYS A 196 1.46 9.73 -32.93
C LYS A 196 1.23 10.07 -34.38
N ALA A 197 0.47 11.13 -34.64
CA ALA A 197 0.56 11.81 -35.91
C ALA A 197 2.06 11.97 -36.12
N GLU A 198 2.56 11.47 -37.25
CA GLU A 198 3.93 11.71 -37.62
C GLU A 198 4.18 13.18 -37.38
N ARG A 199 5.24 13.47 -36.63
CA ARG A 199 5.61 14.84 -36.30
C ARG A 199 5.57 15.60 -37.62
N PRO A 200 4.71 16.63 -37.78
CA PRO A 200 4.59 17.32 -39.06
C PRO A 200 5.99 17.67 -39.52
N SER A 201 6.31 17.37 -40.78
CA SER A 201 7.57 17.81 -41.35
C SER A 201 7.65 19.32 -41.09
N SER A 202 8.67 19.74 -40.33
CA SER A 202 8.90 21.16 -40.11
C SER A 202 8.94 21.83 -41.49
N PRO A 203 8.10 22.84 -41.78
CA PRO A 203 8.15 23.55 -43.06
C PRO A 203 9.50 24.27 -43.24
N TYR A 204 10.23 24.44 -42.14
CA TYR A 204 11.61 24.87 -42.12
C TYR A 204 12.52 23.65 -42.16
N LYS A 205 13.20 23.44 -43.30
CA LYS A 205 14.42 22.61 -43.31
C LYS A 205 15.38 23.24 -42.29
N LYS A 206 15.80 22.46 -41.30
CA LYS A 206 16.92 22.85 -40.45
C LYS A 206 18.14 22.88 -41.38
N GLU A 207 18.55 24.07 -41.79
CA GLU A 207 19.83 24.25 -42.47
C GLU A 207 20.91 23.98 -41.45
N TYR A 208 21.45 22.78 -41.51
CA TYR A 208 22.67 22.44 -40.80
C TYR A 208 23.79 23.24 -41.46
N ASN A 209 24.48 24.06 -40.68
CA ASN A 209 25.74 24.60 -41.13
C ASN A 209 26.73 23.44 -41.40
N GLU A 210 27.83 23.73 -42.08
CA GLU A 210 28.81 22.69 -42.44
C GLU A 210 29.32 21.89 -41.23
N LEU A 211 29.44 22.55 -40.08
CA LEU A 211 29.86 21.93 -38.82
C LEU A 211 28.80 20.95 -38.30
N ASP A 212 27.52 21.34 -38.28
CA ASP A 212 26.43 20.48 -37.84
C ASP A 212 26.27 19.26 -38.77
N ALA A 213 26.42 19.47 -40.08
CA ALA A 213 26.39 18.39 -41.07
C ALA A 213 27.58 17.42 -40.89
N LEU A 214 28.76 17.95 -40.57
CA LEU A 214 29.95 17.15 -40.28
C LEU A 214 29.78 16.35 -38.98
N ILE A 215 29.25 16.97 -37.92
CA ILE A 215 28.97 16.31 -36.64
C ILE A 215 27.97 15.16 -36.85
N LEU A 216 26.87 15.42 -37.57
CA LEU A 216 25.85 14.40 -37.87
C LEU A 216 26.42 13.22 -38.68
N ARG A 217 27.18 13.50 -39.76
CA ARG A 217 27.84 12.45 -40.55
C ARG A 217 28.83 11.64 -39.71
N THR A 218 29.58 12.31 -38.84
CA THR A 218 30.57 11.66 -37.97
C THR A 218 29.89 10.77 -36.94
N LEU A 219 28.81 11.23 -36.31
CA LEU A 219 28.02 10.42 -35.37
C LEU A 219 27.37 9.22 -36.07
N GLN A 220 26.79 9.41 -37.26
CA GLN A 220 26.22 8.31 -38.05
C GLN A 220 27.25 7.25 -38.41
N LYS A 221 28.46 7.68 -38.81
CA LYS A 221 29.57 6.76 -39.12
C LYS A 221 30.02 5.99 -37.87
N ARG A 222 30.16 6.68 -36.73
CA ARG A 222 30.53 6.05 -35.44
C ARG A 222 29.51 5.02 -35.00
N VAL A 223 28.21 5.34 -35.07
CA VAL A 223 27.12 4.39 -34.76
C VAL A 223 27.18 3.18 -35.70
N LYS A 224 27.39 3.40 -37.01
CA LYS A 224 27.53 2.30 -37.99
C LYS A 224 28.73 1.40 -37.69
N ASN A 225 29.80 1.97 -37.16
CA ASN A 225 31.04 1.26 -36.83
C ASN A 225 31.09 0.76 -35.37
N ASN A 226 30.03 0.96 -34.58
CA ASN A 226 29.97 0.64 -33.15
C ASN A 226 31.05 1.35 -32.30
N GLU A 227 31.42 2.57 -32.70
CA GLU A 227 32.40 3.43 -32.02
C GLU A 227 31.71 4.36 -30.98
N PRO A 228 32.42 4.78 -29.91
CA PRO A 228 31.87 5.71 -28.92
C PRO A 228 31.43 7.05 -29.52
N THR A 229 30.20 7.47 -29.20
CA THR A 229 29.63 8.75 -29.63
C THR A 229 30.06 9.94 -28.77
N THR A 230 30.83 9.69 -27.71
CA THR A 230 31.45 10.72 -26.87
C THR A 230 32.61 11.39 -27.60
N TRP A 231 32.68 12.71 -27.48
CA TRP A 231 33.78 13.52 -28.00
C TRP A 231 34.63 13.95 -26.81
N ASN A 232 35.80 13.33 -26.66
CA ASN A 232 36.81 13.85 -25.76
C ASN A 232 37.54 14.96 -26.51
N PHE A 233 37.24 16.21 -26.18
CA PHE A 233 38.09 17.32 -26.57
C PHE A 233 39.38 17.19 -25.75
N VAL A 234 40.50 16.92 -26.42
CA VAL A 234 41.85 17.09 -25.86
C VAL A 234 42.25 18.54 -26.08
#